data_AF-A0A846N291-F1
#
_entry.id   AF-A0A846N291-F1
#
_cell.length_a   1.000
_cell.length_b   1.000
_cell.length_c   1.000
_cell.angle_alpha   90.00
_cell.angle_beta   90.00
_cell.angle_gamma   90.00
#
_symmetry.space_group_name_H-M   'P 1'
#
loop_
_entity.id
_entity.type
_entity.pdbx_description
1 polymer ?
#
loop_
_entity_poly.entity_id
_entity_poly.type
_entity_poly.pdbx_seq_one_letter_code
_entity_poly.pdbx_strand_id
1 'polypeptide(L)'
;MGENQQLWKEHFQIQSMVDLDFVIGQMIGYPIGMTRDSPAEFRRRVTAAGISYFLQLRSIDYALRRYVEPAMYEEMSVTCGDQTSDYLRNCSDVMVEELKLLHTTEELTFGIFAAEISLYRVPHALDTARMLANRGLLLEMLPILRLCLEMIAWGAAAFSLSDDEKIKALKAQRCVSQLKPVYATAGKLYGYLSRFTHWGFEVHREFLITEEDHVGVLNASVRYRAIGLSLCLVVLDVMMAVIRHLYPSECDRIMCRIQGEQLDDNNRNTAKHLADIVNLTDLEEIREIRQLMFS
;
A
#
# COMPACT_ATOMS: atom_id res chain seq x y z
N MET A 1 -14.58 4.22 28.31
CA MET A 1 -13.57 4.13 27.22
C MET A 1 -13.51 2.71 26.63
N GLY A 2 -14.61 1.94 26.59
CA GLY A 2 -14.54 0.48 26.35
C GLY A 2 -15.03 -0.03 24.98
N GLU A 3 -15.98 0.63 24.32
CA GLU A 3 -16.60 0.07 23.09
C GLU A 3 -15.96 0.61 21.78
N ASN A 4 -15.56 1.88 21.73
CA ASN A 4 -14.98 2.47 20.52
C ASN A 4 -13.55 1.97 20.20
N GLN A 5 -12.78 1.52 21.20
CA GLN A 5 -11.41 1.04 20.98
C GLN A 5 -11.34 -0.31 20.24
N GLN A 6 -12.45 -1.04 20.13
CA GLN A 6 -12.51 -2.37 19.52
C GLN A 6 -13.07 -2.35 18.09
N LEU A 7 -13.97 -1.41 17.78
CA LEU A 7 -14.68 -1.35 16.50
C LEU A 7 -13.76 -1.05 15.30
N TRP A 8 -12.77 -0.17 15.44
CA TRP A 8 -11.89 0.17 14.31
C TRP A 8 -11.05 -1.03 13.85
N LYS A 9 -10.78 -2.01 14.72
CA LYS A 9 -10.00 -3.21 14.34
C LYS A 9 -10.73 -4.03 13.27
N GLU A 10 -12.05 -4.00 13.26
CA GLU A 10 -12.87 -4.64 12.22
C GLU A 10 -12.66 -3.97 10.86
N HIS A 11 -12.31 -2.68 10.83
CA HIS A 11 -12.02 -1.97 9.59
C HIS A 11 -10.62 -2.26 8.99
N PHE A 12 -9.75 -2.94 9.73
CA PHE A 12 -8.36 -3.22 9.32
C PHE A 12 -7.97 -4.68 9.61
N GLN A 13 -8.89 -5.63 9.45
CA GLN A 13 -8.60 -7.05 9.59
C GLN A 13 -7.44 -7.49 8.67
N ILE A 14 -6.54 -8.32 9.15
CA ILE A 14 -5.38 -8.76 8.37
C ILE A 14 -5.86 -9.67 7.23
N GLN A 15 -5.42 -9.39 6.01
CA GLN A 15 -5.70 -10.23 4.84
C GLN A 15 -4.71 -11.40 4.74
N SER A 16 -5.07 -12.43 3.98
CA SER A 16 -4.31 -13.66 3.90
C SER A 16 -2.89 -13.50 3.27
N MET A 17 -2.08 -14.54 3.39
CA MET A 17 -0.70 -14.61 2.85
C MET A 17 -0.63 -14.50 1.32
N VAL A 18 -1.73 -14.67 0.60
CA VAL A 18 -1.83 -14.50 -0.86
C VAL A 18 -2.67 -13.24 -1.11
N ASP A 19 -2.38 -12.46 -2.16
CA ASP A 19 -3.12 -11.22 -2.53
C ASP A 19 -4.51 -11.56 -3.10
N LEU A 20 -5.23 -12.30 -2.28
CA LEU A 20 -6.51 -12.91 -2.48
C LEU A 20 -7.26 -12.51 -1.22
N ASP A 21 -8.28 -11.68 -1.43
CA ASP A 21 -9.08 -11.11 -0.35
C ASP A 21 -9.71 -12.20 0.52
N PHE A 22 -9.93 -13.39 -0.06
CA PHE A 22 -10.48 -14.54 0.62
C PHE A 22 -9.71 -15.81 0.31
N VAL A 23 -9.60 -16.71 1.29
CA VAL A 23 -9.16 -18.08 1.08
C VAL A 23 -10.31 -19.00 1.50
N ILE A 24 -10.97 -19.61 0.52
CA ILE A 24 -11.97 -20.64 0.76
C ILE A 24 -11.28 -22.00 0.87
N GLY A 25 -11.93 -22.94 1.56
CA GLY A 25 -11.46 -24.31 1.62
C GLY A 25 -10.22 -24.56 2.51
N GLN A 26 -9.84 -23.61 3.38
CA GLN A 26 -8.77 -23.86 4.36
C GLN A 26 -9.08 -25.08 5.25
N MET A 27 -10.34 -25.24 5.66
CA MET A 27 -10.78 -26.37 6.50
C MET A 27 -10.76 -27.73 5.78
N ILE A 28 -10.75 -27.75 4.44
CA ILE A 28 -10.68 -28.98 3.63
C ILE A 28 -9.25 -29.30 3.16
N GLY A 29 -8.23 -28.57 3.63
CA GLY A 29 -6.83 -28.80 3.28
C GLY A 29 -6.42 -28.32 1.87
N TYR A 30 -7.33 -27.67 1.14
CA TYR A 30 -7.08 -27.10 -0.19
C TYR A 30 -7.43 -25.61 -0.18
N PRO A 31 -6.52 -24.74 0.31
CA PRO A 31 -6.76 -23.31 0.29
C PRO A 31 -6.85 -22.81 -1.17
N ILE A 32 -7.99 -22.25 -1.53
CA ILE A 32 -8.20 -21.60 -2.84
C ILE A 32 -8.43 -20.13 -2.56
N GLY A 33 -7.54 -19.28 -3.05
CA GLY A 33 -7.73 -17.85 -2.87
C GLY A 33 -8.54 -17.21 -4.00
N MET A 34 -9.33 -16.21 -3.65
CA MET A 34 -10.21 -15.47 -4.55
C MET A 34 -10.14 -13.97 -4.26
N THR A 35 -10.40 -13.16 -5.30
CA THR A 35 -10.51 -11.71 -5.17
C THR A 35 -11.88 -11.32 -4.61
N ARG A 36 -11.98 -10.10 -4.04
CA ARG A 36 -13.23 -9.57 -3.50
C ARG A 36 -14.34 -9.45 -4.54
N ASP A 37 -13.94 -9.09 -5.76
CA ASP A 37 -14.83 -8.89 -6.92
C ASP A 37 -15.40 -10.20 -7.48
N SER A 38 -14.91 -11.36 -7.02
CA SER A 38 -15.42 -12.65 -7.43
C SER A 38 -16.90 -12.79 -7.03
N PRO A 39 -17.85 -13.02 -7.96
CA PRO A 39 -19.27 -13.10 -7.64
C PRO A 39 -19.56 -14.17 -6.58
N ALA A 40 -20.52 -13.90 -5.68
CA ALA A 40 -20.88 -14.83 -4.59
C ALA A 40 -21.18 -16.24 -5.12
N GLU A 41 -21.94 -16.34 -6.21
CA GLU A 41 -22.26 -17.62 -6.86
C GLU A 41 -21.02 -18.34 -7.40
N PHE A 42 -20.05 -17.59 -7.95
CA PHE A 42 -18.79 -18.17 -8.39
C PHE A 42 -17.98 -18.73 -7.22
N ARG A 43 -17.87 -17.96 -6.12
CA ARG A 43 -17.20 -18.42 -4.88
C ARG A 43 -17.82 -19.71 -4.35
N ARG A 44 -19.15 -19.76 -4.27
CA ARG A 44 -19.91 -20.96 -3.83
C ARG A 44 -19.60 -22.18 -4.69
N ARG A 45 -19.56 -22.02 -6.01
CA ARG A 45 -19.27 -23.13 -6.95
C ARG A 45 -17.83 -23.62 -6.82
N VAL A 46 -16.86 -22.73 -6.63
CA VAL A 46 -15.47 -23.10 -6.41
C VAL A 46 -15.32 -23.86 -5.08
N THR A 47 -15.98 -23.40 -3.99
CA THR A 47 -15.99 -24.15 -2.72
C THR A 47 -16.63 -25.53 -2.89
N ALA A 48 -17.78 -25.61 -3.57
CA ALA A 48 -18.45 -26.87 -3.82
C ALA A 48 -17.58 -27.85 -4.62
N ALA A 49 -16.81 -27.36 -5.60
CA ALA A 49 -15.86 -28.16 -6.36
C ALA A 49 -14.74 -28.70 -5.45
N GLY A 50 -14.17 -27.85 -4.58
CA GLY A 50 -13.16 -28.26 -3.60
C GLY A 50 -13.67 -29.34 -2.63
N ILE A 51 -14.88 -29.15 -2.07
CA ILE A 51 -15.52 -30.13 -1.18
C ILE A 51 -15.81 -31.44 -1.92
N SER A 52 -16.35 -31.34 -3.14
CA SER A 52 -16.65 -32.52 -3.97
C SER A 52 -15.41 -33.35 -4.23
N TYR A 53 -14.27 -32.71 -4.52
CA TYR A 53 -12.99 -33.38 -4.71
C TYR A 53 -12.50 -34.03 -3.41
N PHE A 54 -12.45 -33.27 -2.31
CA PHE A 54 -11.96 -33.74 -1.01
C PHE A 54 -12.75 -34.95 -0.48
N LEU A 55 -14.09 -34.91 -0.60
CA LEU A 55 -14.98 -35.98 -0.16
C LEU A 55 -15.22 -37.08 -1.21
N GLN A 56 -14.53 -37.01 -2.37
CA GLN A 56 -14.70 -37.95 -3.50
C GLN A 56 -16.16 -38.11 -3.98
N LEU A 57 -16.91 -37.00 -3.97
CA LEU A 57 -18.30 -36.96 -4.42
C LEU A 57 -18.35 -36.90 -5.96
N ARG A 58 -19.34 -37.58 -6.54
CA ARG A 58 -19.53 -37.64 -8.00
C ARG A 58 -20.22 -36.41 -8.60
N SER A 59 -20.73 -35.50 -7.77
CA SER A 59 -21.52 -34.35 -8.21
C SER A 59 -21.20 -33.11 -7.39
N ILE A 60 -20.75 -32.06 -8.08
CA ILE A 60 -20.55 -30.72 -7.51
C ILE A 60 -21.88 -30.13 -7.07
N ASP A 61 -22.97 -30.33 -7.82
CA ASP A 61 -24.30 -29.82 -7.46
C ASP A 61 -24.85 -30.45 -6.17
N TYR A 62 -24.50 -31.71 -5.90
CA TYR A 62 -24.79 -32.33 -4.61
C TYR A 62 -23.99 -31.63 -3.50
N ALA A 63 -22.69 -31.39 -3.71
CA ALA A 63 -21.85 -30.71 -2.72
C ALA A 63 -22.32 -29.27 -2.44
N LEU A 64 -22.67 -28.53 -3.50
CA LEU A 64 -23.19 -27.17 -3.44
C LEU A 64 -24.48 -27.08 -2.61
N ARG A 65 -25.42 -28.01 -2.82
CA ARG A 65 -26.69 -28.02 -2.07
C ARG A 65 -26.54 -28.51 -0.64
N ARG A 66 -25.60 -29.42 -0.38
CA ARG A 66 -25.49 -30.13 0.90
C ARG A 66 -24.52 -29.48 1.88
N TYR A 67 -23.44 -28.86 1.40
CA TYR A 67 -22.32 -28.42 2.22
C TYR A 67 -21.95 -26.94 2.06
N VAL A 68 -22.56 -26.21 1.11
CA VAL A 68 -22.25 -24.78 0.90
C VAL A 68 -23.45 -23.93 1.25
N GLU A 69 -23.40 -23.29 2.42
CA GLU A 69 -24.42 -22.36 2.89
C GLU A 69 -24.34 -21.03 2.10
N PRO A 70 -25.43 -20.59 1.44
CA PRO A 70 -25.41 -19.35 0.65
C PRO A 70 -25.03 -18.10 1.47
N ALA A 71 -25.58 -17.99 2.69
CA ALA A 71 -25.41 -16.83 3.57
C ALA A 71 -23.95 -16.53 3.93
N MET A 72 -23.06 -17.53 3.90
CA MET A 72 -21.62 -17.33 4.15
C MET A 72 -20.91 -16.54 3.05
N TYR A 73 -21.54 -16.38 1.88
CA TYR A 73 -20.96 -15.73 0.70
C TYR A 73 -21.70 -14.46 0.27
N GLU A 74 -22.82 -14.16 0.95
CA GLU A 74 -23.60 -12.93 0.77
C GLU A 74 -22.85 -11.74 1.40
N GLU A 75 -23.03 -10.57 0.76
CA GLU A 75 -22.24 -9.34 0.88
C GLU A 75 -21.40 -9.13 2.16
N MET A 76 -20.08 -9.24 2.01
CA MET A 76 -19.15 -8.71 3.00
C MET A 76 -19.03 -7.20 2.81
N SER A 77 -19.25 -6.44 3.89
CA SER A 77 -19.06 -5.00 3.89
C SER A 77 -17.61 -4.66 3.56
N VAL A 78 -17.39 -3.80 2.56
CA VAL A 78 -16.06 -3.28 2.25
C VAL A 78 -15.64 -2.35 3.39
N THR A 79 -14.54 -2.70 4.07
CA THR A 79 -14.04 -1.92 5.20
C THR A 79 -13.24 -0.69 4.75
N CYS A 80 -12.91 0.20 5.67
CA CYS A 80 -12.05 1.36 5.36
C CYS A 80 -10.66 0.90 4.89
N GLY A 81 -10.03 -0.05 5.58
CA GLY A 81 -8.72 -0.59 5.19
C GLY A 81 -8.76 -1.27 3.82
N ASP A 82 -9.89 -1.90 3.47
CA ASP A 82 -10.11 -2.48 2.15
C ASP A 82 -10.24 -1.43 1.06
N GLN A 83 -11.06 -0.39 1.29
CA GLN A 83 -11.20 0.74 0.35
C GLN A 83 -9.87 1.44 0.11
N THR A 84 -9.09 1.69 1.16
CA THR A 84 -7.76 2.30 1.02
C THR A 84 -6.79 1.39 0.26
N SER A 85 -6.79 0.09 0.55
CA SER A 85 -5.98 -0.88 -0.20
C SER A 85 -6.34 -0.90 -1.68
N ASP A 86 -7.63 -0.99 -2.00
CA ASP A 86 -8.13 -1.04 -3.37
C ASP A 86 -7.78 0.26 -4.11
N TYR A 87 -7.92 1.41 -3.44
CA TYR A 87 -7.46 2.70 -3.96
C TYR A 87 -5.97 2.69 -4.29
N LEU A 88 -5.10 2.26 -3.37
CA LEU A 88 -3.66 2.18 -3.60
C LEU A 88 -3.30 1.25 -4.77
N ARG A 89 -3.94 0.07 -4.86
CA ARG A 89 -3.76 -0.87 -5.97
C ARG A 89 -4.12 -0.23 -7.31
N ASN A 90 -5.32 0.37 -7.38
CA ASN A 90 -5.79 1.04 -8.59
C ASN A 90 -4.86 2.19 -8.99
N CYS A 91 -4.34 2.95 -8.02
CA CYS A 91 -3.37 4.01 -8.29
C CYS A 91 -2.07 3.46 -8.87
N SER A 92 -1.55 2.34 -8.33
CA SER A 92 -0.36 1.69 -8.88
C SER A 92 -0.57 1.26 -10.34
N ASP A 93 -1.72 0.65 -10.65
CA ASP A 93 -2.05 0.24 -12.02
C ASP A 93 -2.13 1.45 -12.97
N VAL A 94 -2.85 2.49 -12.56
CA VAL A 94 -2.96 3.76 -13.32
C VAL A 94 -1.58 4.37 -13.53
N MET A 95 -0.73 4.46 -12.50
CA MET A 95 0.61 5.02 -12.63
C MET A 95 1.46 4.23 -13.63
N VAL A 96 1.40 2.89 -13.62
CA VAL A 96 2.16 2.08 -14.59
C VAL A 96 1.69 2.34 -16.02
N GLU A 97 0.38 2.51 -16.26
CA GLU A 97 -0.14 2.87 -17.58
C GLU A 97 0.32 4.26 -18.01
N GLU A 98 0.19 5.22 -17.10
CA GLU A 98 0.36 6.64 -17.37
C GLU A 98 1.83 7.07 -17.50
N LEU A 99 2.71 6.54 -16.65
CA LEU A 99 4.15 6.83 -16.70
C LEU A 99 4.78 6.40 -18.02
N LYS A 100 4.22 5.39 -18.72
CA LYS A 100 4.66 5.00 -20.08
C LYS A 100 4.41 6.09 -21.11
N LEU A 101 3.46 6.96 -20.84
CA LEU A 101 2.99 7.99 -21.77
C LEU A 101 3.61 9.37 -21.46
N LEU A 102 4.36 9.49 -20.36
CA LEU A 102 5.00 10.75 -19.92
C LEU A 102 6.22 11.19 -20.73
N HIS A 103 6.44 10.64 -21.93
CA HIS A 103 7.59 11.03 -22.75
C HIS A 103 7.56 12.51 -23.08
N THR A 104 8.62 13.23 -22.69
CA THR A 104 8.87 14.59 -23.17
C THR A 104 9.21 14.57 -24.64
N THR A 105 8.45 15.31 -25.45
CA THR A 105 8.78 15.59 -26.84
C THR A 105 9.85 16.68 -26.92
N GLU A 106 11.02 16.30 -27.48
CA GLU A 106 12.03 17.08 -28.25
C GLU A 106 13.49 16.93 -27.80
N GLU A 107 13.83 16.83 -26.51
CA GLU A 107 15.22 16.55 -26.06
C GLU A 107 15.28 15.57 -24.87
N LEU A 108 15.47 14.27 -25.16
CA LEU A 108 15.60 13.23 -24.14
C LEU A 108 17.06 13.13 -23.67
N THR A 109 17.39 13.76 -22.55
CA THR A 109 18.71 13.59 -21.92
C THR A 109 18.80 12.24 -21.21
N PHE A 110 20.02 11.75 -20.97
CA PHE A 110 20.22 10.53 -20.18
C PHE A 110 19.63 10.65 -18.76
N GLY A 111 19.67 11.85 -18.17
CA GLY A 111 19.09 12.13 -16.85
C GLY A 111 17.58 11.96 -16.81
N ILE A 112 16.87 12.49 -17.80
CA ILE A 112 15.42 12.32 -17.97
C ILE A 112 15.07 10.84 -18.13
N PHE A 113 15.76 10.14 -19.04
CA PHE A 113 15.54 8.72 -19.27
C PHE A 113 15.76 7.87 -18.01
N ALA A 114 16.84 8.13 -17.27
CA ALA A 114 17.16 7.40 -16.05
C ALA A 114 16.14 7.70 -14.93
N ALA A 115 15.68 8.94 -14.83
CA ALA A 115 14.63 9.35 -13.91
C ALA A 115 13.31 8.63 -14.20
N GLU A 116 12.89 8.58 -15.46
CA GLU A 116 11.68 7.88 -15.89
C GLU A 116 11.72 6.39 -15.54
N ILE A 117 12.84 5.72 -15.80
CA ILE A 117 13.01 4.31 -15.41
C ILE A 117 12.88 4.14 -13.89
N SER A 118 13.48 5.04 -13.11
CA SER A 118 13.41 4.98 -11.65
C SER A 118 11.97 5.16 -11.16
N LEU A 119 11.27 6.18 -11.66
CA LEU A 119 9.88 6.48 -11.29
C LEU A 119 8.92 5.37 -11.75
N TYR A 120 9.15 4.77 -12.92
CA TYR A 120 8.37 3.65 -13.44
C TYR A 120 8.42 2.39 -12.56
N ARG A 121 9.45 2.24 -11.70
CA ARG A 121 9.57 1.12 -10.76
C ARG A 121 8.82 1.34 -9.45
N VAL A 122 8.57 2.60 -9.08
CA VAL A 122 7.95 2.96 -7.80
C VAL A 122 6.57 2.33 -7.62
N PRO A 123 5.64 2.32 -8.62
CA PRO A 123 4.31 1.74 -8.43
C PRO A 123 4.33 0.28 -7.99
N HIS A 124 5.22 -0.54 -8.58
CA HIS A 124 5.35 -1.95 -8.21
C HIS A 124 5.90 -2.14 -6.79
N ALA A 125 6.88 -1.32 -6.39
CA ALA A 125 7.41 -1.36 -5.03
C ALA A 125 6.36 -0.88 -4.01
N LEU A 126 5.60 0.16 -4.35
CA LEU A 126 4.50 0.66 -3.52
C LEU A 126 3.38 -0.37 -3.39
N ASP A 127 3.02 -1.07 -4.46
CA ASP A 127 2.03 -2.15 -4.42
C ASP A 127 2.52 -3.33 -3.57
N THR A 128 3.81 -3.68 -3.67
CA THR A 128 4.43 -4.69 -2.79
C THR A 128 4.33 -4.26 -1.32
N ALA A 129 4.58 -2.99 -1.02
CA ALA A 129 4.43 -2.44 0.33
C ALA A 129 2.95 -2.49 0.79
N ARG A 130 1.98 -2.16 -0.07
CA ARG A 130 0.54 -2.32 0.20
C ARG A 130 0.21 -3.77 0.56
N MET A 131 0.70 -4.76 -0.19
CA MET A 131 0.45 -6.17 0.10
C MET A 131 0.97 -6.58 1.49
N LEU A 132 2.15 -6.09 1.87
CA LEU A 132 2.71 -6.33 3.21
C LEU A 132 1.91 -5.59 4.29
N ALA A 133 1.46 -4.37 4.02
CA ALA A 133 0.57 -3.62 4.90
C ALA A 133 -0.73 -4.40 5.16
N ASN A 134 -1.36 -4.96 4.13
CA ASN A 134 -2.56 -5.77 4.26
C ASN A 134 -2.37 -7.01 5.13
N ARG A 135 -1.14 -7.54 5.17
CA ARG A 135 -0.75 -8.65 6.05
C ARG A 135 -0.33 -8.20 7.46
N GLY A 136 -0.35 -6.89 7.74
CA GLY A 136 0.09 -6.32 9.01
C GLY A 136 1.60 -6.44 9.24
N LEU A 137 2.41 -6.60 8.18
CA LEU A 137 3.85 -6.83 8.21
C LEU A 137 4.61 -5.50 8.10
N LEU A 138 4.53 -4.68 9.15
CA LEU A 138 5.07 -3.31 9.14
C LEU A 138 6.60 -3.31 8.92
N LEU A 139 7.34 -4.20 9.56
CA LEU A 139 8.80 -4.23 9.50
C LEU A 139 9.33 -4.51 8.10
N GLU A 140 8.72 -5.46 7.40
CA GLU A 140 9.08 -5.84 6.03
C GLU A 140 8.70 -4.73 5.04
N MET A 141 7.61 -4.02 5.32
CA MET A 141 7.11 -2.95 4.48
C MET A 141 7.98 -1.68 4.53
N LEU A 142 8.48 -1.30 5.71
CA LEU A 142 9.19 -0.02 5.90
C LEU A 142 10.45 0.13 5.01
N PRO A 143 11.33 -0.89 4.87
CA PRO A 143 12.44 -0.85 3.90
C PRO A 143 11.98 -0.63 2.46
N ILE A 144 10.83 -1.20 2.06
CA ILE A 144 10.30 -1.04 0.71
C ILE A 144 9.80 0.39 0.50
N LEU A 145 9.06 0.97 1.45
CA LEU A 145 8.64 2.37 1.37
C LEU A 145 9.82 3.34 1.40
N ARG A 146 10.87 3.01 2.16
CA ARG A 146 12.14 3.76 2.13
C ARG A 146 12.78 3.70 0.75
N LEU A 147 12.83 2.52 0.13
CA LEU A 147 13.32 2.34 -1.24
C LEU A 147 12.49 3.14 -2.25
N CYS A 148 11.16 3.16 -2.12
CA CYS A 148 10.30 4.01 -2.95
C CYS A 148 10.71 5.48 -2.85
N LEU A 149 10.88 6.00 -1.63
CA LEU A 149 11.29 7.39 -1.41
C LEU A 149 12.69 7.68 -1.96
N GLU A 150 13.62 6.73 -1.87
CA GLU A 150 14.95 6.82 -2.47
C GLU A 150 14.90 6.85 -4.00
N MET A 151 14.05 6.02 -4.63
CA MET A 151 13.84 6.03 -6.09
C MET A 151 13.20 7.35 -6.55
N ILE A 152 12.16 7.83 -5.86
CA ILE A 152 11.51 9.12 -6.16
C ILE A 152 12.52 10.26 -6.06
N ALA A 153 13.30 10.31 -4.98
CA ALA A 153 14.30 11.34 -4.75
C ALA A 153 15.43 11.29 -5.79
N TRP A 154 15.92 10.09 -6.11
CA TRP A 154 16.96 9.89 -7.11
C TRP A 154 16.46 10.29 -8.50
N GLY A 155 15.23 9.90 -8.86
CA GLY A 155 14.60 10.27 -10.13
C GLY A 155 14.46 11.79 -10.27
N ALA A 156 13.96 12.49 -9.26
CA ALA A 156 13.87 13.95 -9.26
C ALA A 156 15.24 14.63 -9.43
N ALA A 157 16.27 14.11 -8.77
CA ALA A 157 17.64 14.62 -8.88
C ALA A 157 18.22 14.39 -10.28
N ALA A 158 18.07 13.17 -10.83
CA ALA A 158 18.59 12.80 -12.13
C ALA A 158 17.91 13.57 -13.28
N PHE A 159 16.61 13.83 -13.17
CA PHE A 159 15.83 14.54 -14.18
C PHE A 159 16.39 15.94 -14.50
N SER A 160 16.98 16.60 -13.49
CA SER A 160 17.53 17.96 -13.62
C SER A 160 19.00 18.00 -14.10
N LEU A 161 19.59 16.85 -14.42
CA LEU A 161 21.00 16.73 -14.83
C LEU A 161 21.12 16.33 -16.29
N SER A 162 22.03 16.99 -17.01
CA SER A 162 22.42 16.65 -18.38
C SER A 162 23.80 15.98 -18.48
N ASP A 163 24.55 15.93 -17.37
CA ASP A 163 25.91 15.39 -17.29
C ASP A 163 25.89 13.95 -16.76
N ASP A 164 26.21 12.99 -17.64
CA ASP A 164 26.23 11.57 -17.35
C ASP A 164 27.10 11.19 -16.15
N GLU A 165 28.24 11.85 -15.94
CA GLU A 165 29.14 11.54 -14.83
C GLU A 165 28.55 12.01 -13.50
N LYS A 166 27.85 13.16 -13.50
CA LYS A 166 27.10 13.60 -12.31
C LYS A 166 25.95 12.67 -11.98
N ILE A 167 25.24 12.17 -12.99
CA ILE A 167 24.15 11.19 -12.81
C ILE A 167 24.69 9.89 -12.21
N LYS A 168 25.80 9.35 -12.75
CA LYS A 168 26.46 8.15 -12.22
C LYS A 168 26.94 8.32 -10.78
N ALA A 169 27.31 9.54 -10.38
CA ALA A 169 27.78 9.84 -9.04
C ALA A 169 26.65 10.03 -7.99
N LEU A 170 25.38 10.08 -8.42
CA LEU A 170 24.25 10.25 -7.51
C LEU A 170 24.14 9.09 -6.52
N LYS A 171 23.91 9.43 -5.25
CA LYS A 171 23.63 8.47 -4.18
C LYS A 171 22.21 8.67 -3.69
N ALA A 172 21.36 7.67 -3.83
CA ALA A 172 19.92 7.78 -3.57
C ALA A 172 19.60 8.33 -2.17
N GLN A 173 20.30 7.88 -1.13
CA GLN A 173 20.08 8.35 0.25
C GLN A 173 20.37 9.86 0.43
N ARG A 174 21.29 10.41 -0.38
CA ARG A 174 21.62 11.85 -0.33
C ARG A 174 20.62 12.69 -1.13
N CYS A 175 19.90 12.08 -2.07
CA CYS A 175 18.94 12.75 -2.93
C CYS A 175 17.66 13.12 -2.18
N VAL A 176 17.31 12.45 -1.08
CA VAL A 176 16.08 12.73 -0.30
C VAL A 176 16.00 14.19 0.15
N SER A 177 17.13 14.80 0.49
CA SER A 177 17.19 16.23 0.86
C SER A 177 16.75 17.17 -0.27
N GLN A 178 16.89 16.74 -1.53
CA GLN A 178 16.49 17.48 -2.72
C GLN A 178 14.97 17.45 -2.95
N LEU A 179 14.23 16.58 -2.27
CA LEU A 179 12.76 16.59 -2.32
C LEU A 179 12.15 17.74 -1.52
N LYS A 180 12.89 18.38 -0.61
CA LYS A 180 12.36 19.42 0.30
C LYS A 180 11.64 20.59 -0.42
N PRO A 181 12.11 21.10 -1.58
CA PRO A 181 11.41 22.14 -2.33
C PRO A 181 10.06 21.68 -2.91
N VAL A 182 9.90 20.37 -3.15
CA VAL A 182 8.68 19.77 -3.71
C VAL A 182 7.74 19.26 -2.61
N TYR A 183 8.31 18.72 -1.53
CA TYR A 183 7.59 18.15 -0.41
C TYR A 183 8.38 18.38 0.89
N ALA A 184 7.98 19.39 1.65
CA ALA A 184 8.77 19.95 2.75
C ALA A 184 9.14 18.92 3.84
N THR A 185 8.25 17.96 4.08
CA THR A 185 8.39 16.91 5.09
C THR A 185 9.09 15.66 4.61
N ALA A 186 9.56 15.57 3.34
CA ALA A 186 10.17 14.35 2.80
C ALA A 186 11.34 13.84 3.65
N GLY A 187 12.15 14.73 4.22
CA GLY A 187 13.22 14.37 5.15
C GLY A 187 12.71 13.80 6.49
N LYS A 188 11.61 14.32 7.02
CA LYS A 188 10.96 13.78 8.24
C LYS A 188 10.37 12.40 7.98
N LEU A 189 9.68 12.23 6.84
CA LEU A 189 9.16 10.94 6.39
C LEU A 189 10.29 9.91 6.25
N TYR A 190 11.40 10.28 5.60
CA TYR A 190 12.55 9.41 5.48
C TYR A 190 13.15 9.02 6.84
N GLY A 191 13.23 9.97 7.78
CA GLY A 191 13.64 9.70 9.16
C GLY A 191 12.70 8.72 9.86
N TYR A 192 11.38 8.92 9.73
CA TYR A 192 10.35 8.03 10.28
C TYR A 192 10.52 6.60 9.74
N LEU A 193 10.61 6.44 8.41
CA LEU A 193 10.81 5.14 7.77
C LEU A 193 12.13 4.51 8.19
N SER A 194 13.19 5.32 8.33
CA SER A 194 14.52 4.83 8.69
C SER A 194 14.64 4.35 10.13
N ARG A 195 13.82 4.90 11.06
CA ARG A 195 13.81 4.54 12.49
C ARG A 195 13.71 3.03 12.71
N PHE A 196 12.98 2.34 11.86
CA PHE A 196 12.69 0.91 11.98
C PHE A 196 13.52 0.02 11.05
N THR A 197 14.32 0.62 10.16
CA THR A 197 15.14 -0.14 9.20
C THR A 197 16.48 -0.60 9.77
N HIS A 198 16.94 0.03 10.86
CA HIS A 198 18.13 -0.42 11.58
C HIS A 198 17.69 -1.38 12.69
N TRP A 199 17.98 -2.68 12.49
CA TRP A 199 17.65 -3.74 13.43
C TRP A 199 18.40 -3.55 14.75
N GLY A 200 17.75 -2.89 15.71
CA GLY A 200 18.32 -2.53 17.01
C GLY A 200 17.37 -2.83 18.15
N PHE A 201 17.90 -2.75 19.38
CA PHE A 201 17.20 -3.17 20.60
C PHE A 201 15.83 -2.50 20.81
N GLU A 202 15.71 -1.20 20.50
CA GLU A 202 14.43 -0.48 20.63
C GLU A 202 13.38 -0.99 19.65
N VAL A 203 13.80 -1.36 18.43
CA VAL A 203 12.89 -1.98 17.45
C VAL A 203 12.43 -3.32 18.00
N HIS A 204 13.31 -4.16 18.56
CA HIS A 204 12.91 -5.46 19.16
C HIS A 204 11.83 -5.33 20.21
N ARG A 205 11.91 -4.32 21.09
CA ARG A 205 10.93 -4.13 22.17
C ARG A 205 9.53 -3.86 21.64
N GLU A 206 9.37 -3.20 20.50
CA GLU A 206 8.03 -2.91 19.94
C GLU A 206 7.30 -4.17 19.44
N PHE A 207 8.01 -5.27 19.21
CA PHE A 207 7.42 -6.53 18.74
C PHE A 207 7.44 -7.62 19.81
N LEU A 208 7.92 -7.32 21.02
CA LEU A 208 7.87 -8.25 22.14
C LEU A 208 6.64 -7.96 22.99
N ILE A 209 5.71 -8.91 22.99
CA ILE A 209 4.61 -8.92 23.95
C ILE A 209 5.15 -9.64 25.19
N THR A 210 5.28 -8.90 26.29
CA THR A 210 5.67 -9.47 27.58
C THR A 210 4.45 -9.42 28.50
N GLU A 211 3.85 -10.57 28.73
CA GLU A 211 2.83 -10.80 29.76
C GLU A 211 3.45 -11.67 30.85
N GLU A 212 2.92 -11.65 32.09
CA GLU A 212 3.59 -12.09 33.33
C GLU A 212 4.36 -13.44 33.22
N ASP A 213 3.88 -14.40 32.42
CA ASP A 213 4.52 -15.71 32.19
C ASP A 213 4.90 -16.01 30.72
N HIS A 214 4.70 -15.07 29.78
CA HIS A 214 4.84 -15.33 28.35
C HIS A 214 5.59 -14.20 27.61
N VAL A 215 6.53 -14.61 26.76
CA VAL A 215 7.15 -13.73 25.76
C VAL A 215 6.65 -14.15 24.38
N GLY A 216 5.86 -13.30 23.76
CA GLY A 216 5.37 -13.45 22.40
C GLY A 216 6.11 -12.52 21.43
N VAL A 217 6.22 -12.94 20.17
CA VAL A 217 6.68 -12.07 19.07
C VAL A 217 5.47 -11.67 18.24
N LEU A 218 5.20 -10.37 18.14
CA LEU A 218 4.16 -9.82 17.30
C LEU A 218 4.62 -9.83 15.84
N ASN A 219 4.25 -10.88 15.11
CA ASN A 219 4.57 -11.01 13.69
C ASN A 219 3.74 -10.08 12.80
N ALA A 220 2.44 -9.94 13.11
CA ALA A 220 1.50 -9.15 12.32
C ALA A 220 0.42 -8.53 13.21
N SER A 221 -0.08 -7.34 12.86
CA SER A 221 -1.18 -6.71 13.61
C SER A 221 -2.10 -5.84 12.76
N VAL A 222 -3.36 -5.69 13.20
CA VAL A 222 -4.33 -4.76 12.60
C VAL A 222 -3.88 -3.29 12.72
N ARG A 223 -3.16 -2.95 13.80
CA ARG A 223 -2.50 -1.64 13.99
C ARG A 223 -1.48 -1.39 12.88
N TYR A 224 -0.66 -2.39 12.59
CA TYR A 224 0.36 -2.33 11.55
C TYR A 224 -0.24 -2.24 10.15
N ARG A 225 -1.40 -2.86 9.89
CA ARG A 225 -2.14 -2.64 8.65
C ARG A 225 -2.56 -1.17 8.50
N ALA A 226 -3.19 -0.59 9.52
CA ALA A 226 -3.63 0.80 9.48
C ALA A 226 -2.46 1.80 9.30
N ILE A 227 -1.37 1.61 10.07
CA ILE A 227 -0.13 2.41 9.94
C ILE A 227 0.47 2.24 8.54
N GLY A 228 0.57 1.00 8.05
CA GLY A 228 1.21 0.70 6.78
C GLY A 228 0.47 1.29 5.58
N LEU A 229 -0.86 1.15 5.54
CA LEU A 229 -1.69 1.77 4.51
C LEU A 229 -1.57 3.30 4.56
N SER A 230 -1.53 3.89 5.76
CA SER A 230 -1.32 5.34 5.93
C SER A 230 0.01 5.80 5.35
N LEU A 231 1.11 5.07 5.61
CA LEU A 231 2.42 5.39 5.05
C LEU A 231 2.45 5.22 3.52
N CYS A 232 1.80 4.20 2.97
CA CYS A 232 1.66 4.05 1.52
C CYS A 232 0.96 5.26 0.89
N LEU A 233 -0.09 5.80 1.52
CA LEU A 233 -0.78 7.00 1.05
C LEU A 233 0.16 8.22 1.02
N VAL A 234 0.97 8.42 2.07
CA VAL A 234 1.95 9.54 2.10
C VAL A 234 3.02 9.37 1.03
N VAL A 235 3.55 8.16 0.83
CA VAL A 235 4.57 7.92 -0.21
C VAL A 235 4.00 8.10 -1.62
N LEU A 236 2.76 7.67 -1.86
CA LEU A 236 2.04 7.96 -3.11
C LEU A 236 1.90 9.47 -3.32
N ASP A 237 1.54 10.20 -2.26
CA ASP A 237 1.39 11.65 -2.29
C ASP A 237 2.68 12.39 -2.67
N VAL A 238 3.81 11.97 -2.08
CA VAL A 238 5.15 12.46 -2.45
C VAL A 238 5.45 12.19 -3.92
N MET A 239 5.16 10.97 -4.40
CA MET A 239 5.37 10.60 -5.80
C MET A 239 4.55 11.49 -6.73
N MET A 240 3.28 11.75 -6.42
CA MET A 240 2.42 12.62 -7.23
C MET A 240 2.93 14.07 -7.23
N ALA A 241 3.39 14.59 -6.09
CA ALA A 241 3.99 15.92 -6.01
C ALA A 241 5.25 16.03 -6.89
N VAL A 242 6.09 15.00 -6.90
CA VAL A 242 7.28 14.93 -7.77
C VAL A 242 6.91 14.84 -9.24
N ILE A 243 5.98 13.96 -9.63
CA ILE A 243 5.53 13.87 -11.02
C ILE A 243 4.99 15.23 -11.49
N ARG A 244 4.17 15.90 -10.68
CA ARG A 244 3.65 17.23 -11.00
C ARG A 244 4.74 18.28 -11.15
N HIS A 245 5.79 18.21 -10.33
CA HIS A 245 6.93 19.10 -10.42
C HIS A 245 7.76 18.89 -11.69
N LEU A 246 7.98 17.63 -12.09
CA LEU A 246 8.80 17.29 -13.25
C LEU A 246 8.03 17.45 -14.58
N TYR A 247 6.71 17.23 -14.59
CA TYR A 247 5.86 17.22 -15.78
C TYR A 247 4.62 18.13 -15.62
N PRO A 248 4.80 19.45 -15.46
CA PRO A 248 3.69 20.35 -15.13
C PRO A 248 2.60 20.44 -16.21
N SER A 249 2.89 20.10 -17.47
CA SER A 249 1.91 20.21 -18.57
C SER A 249 1.24 18.88 -18.93
N GLU A 250 1.85 17.75 -18.54
CA GLU A 250 1.49 16.40 -18.94
C GLU A 250 0.88 15.58 -17.79
N CYS A 251 1.06 16.03 -16.54
CA CYS A 251 0.62 15.29 -15.37
C CYS A 251 -0.88 15.39 -15.06
N ASP A 252 -1.62 16.36 -15.63
CA ASP A 252 -3.03 16.62 -15.29
C ASP A 252 -3.91 15.37 -15.44
N ARG A 253 -3.70 14.57 -16.50
CA ARG A 253 -4.43 13.32 -16.70
C ARG A 253 -4.18 12.32 -15.57
N ILE A 254 -2.92 12.19 -15.15
CA ILE A 254 -2.49 11.28 -14.07
C ILE A 254 -3.06 11.77 -12.74
N MET A 255 -2.93 13.07 -12.47
CA MET A 255 -3.45 13.71 -11.26
C MET A 255 -4.97 13.53 -11.16
N CYS A 256 -5.73 13.79 -12.22
CA CYS A 256 -7.18 13.60 -12.21
C CYS A 256 -7.60 12.15 -11.99
N ARG A 257 -6.93 11.16 -12.62
CA ARG A 257 -7.24 9.73 -12.44
C ARG A 257 -6.93 9.23 -11.03
N ILE A 258 -5.88 9.74 -10.38
CA ILE A 258 -5.41 9.27 -9.07
C ILE A 258 -6.00 10.08 -7.91
N GLN A 259 -5.96 11.41 -8.00
CA GLN A 259 -6.34 12.33 -6.93
C GLN A 259 -7.77 12.87 -7.07
N GLY A 260 -8.42 12.67 -8.21
CA GLY A 260 -9.75 13.20 -8.53
C GLY A 260 -9.70 14.57 -9.22
N GLU A 261 -10.86 15.08 -9.62
CA GLU A 261 -10.98 16.32 -10.42
C GLU A 261 -10.65 17.59 -9.62
N GLN A 262 -10.73 17.56 -8.29
CA GLN A 262 -10.42 18.69 -7.41
C GLN A 262 -9.06 18.49 -6.74
N LEU A 263 -8.04 19.13 -7.31
CA LEU A 263 -6.62 19.01 -6.90
C LEU A 263 -6.19 20.02 -5.83
N ASP A 264 -7.08 20.43 -4.93
CA ASP A 264 -6.64 21.15 -3.73
C ASP A 264 -6.10 20.20 -2.67
N ASP A 265 -5.21 20.71 -1.80
CA ASP A 265 -4.47 19.89 -0.84
C ASP A 265 -5.36 19.12 0.14
N ASN A 266 -6.59 19.57 0.38
CA ASN A 266 -7.53 18.93 1.30
C ASN A 266 -8.50 17.96 0.61
N ASN A 267 -8.72 18.12 -0.70
CA ASN A 267 -9.71 17.35 -1.46
C ASN A 267 -9.10 16.22 -2.29
N ARG A 268 -7.77 16.11 -2.34
CA ARG A 268 -7.09 14.99 -2.97
C ARG A 268 -7.45 13.65 -2.31
N ASN A 269 -7.61 12.59 -3.11
CA ASN A 269 -8.06 11.29 -2.61
C ASN A 269 -7.12 10.68 -1.56
N THR A 270 -5.79 10.87 -1.68
CA THR A 270 -4.83 10.43 -0.65
C THR A 270 -5.13 11.05 0.73
N ALA A 271 -5.44 12.34 0.76
CA ALA A 271 -5.80 13.08 1.97
C ALA A 271 -7.12 12.59 2.57
N LYS A 272 -8.14 12.33 1.73
CA LYS A 272 -9.44 11.79 2.16
C LYS A 272 -9.30 10.42 2.82
N HIS A 273 -8.64 9.47 2.15
CA HIS A 273 -8.41 8.14 2.72
C HIS A 273 -7.61 8.21 4.02
N LEU A 274 -6.59 9.09 4.12
CA LEU A 274 -5.84 9.25 5.35
C LEU A 274 -6.70 9.85 6.47
N ALA A 275 -7.55 10.83 6.16
CA ALA A 275 -8.48 11.41 7.12
C ALA A 275 -9.49 10.38 7.63
N ASP A 276 -9.99 9.50 6.77
CA ASP A 276 -10.90 8.41 7.18
C ASP A 276 -10.22 7.45 8.17
N ILE A 277 -8.97 7.06 7.91
CA ILE A 277 -8.19 6.23 8.85
C ILE A 277 -7.98 6.98 10.18
N VAL A 278 -7.63 8.26 10.14
CA VAL A 278 -7.42 9.08 11.34
C VAL A 278 -8.71 9.24 12.15
N ASN A 279 -9.86 9.37 11.49
CA ASN A 279 -11.15 9.54 12.16
C ASN A 279 -11.64 8.23 12.79
N LEU A 280 -11.29 7.09 12.19
CA LEU A 280 -11.65 5.77 12.70
C LEU A 280 -10.71 5.27 13.79
N THR A 281 -9.46 5.73 13.83
CA THR A 281 -8.42 5.20 14.72
C THR A 281 -7.94 6.24 15.73
N ASP A 282 -7.69 5.80 16.96
CA ASP A 282 -7.06 6.65 18.00
C ASP A 282 -5.54 6.50 18.07
N LEU A 283 -4.92 6.01 16.98
CA LEU A 283 -3.49 5.70 16.94
C LEU A 283 -2.67 6.98 16.76
N GLU A 284 -1.75 7.23 17.70
CA GLU A 284 -0.91 8.43 17.68
C GLU A 284 0.03 8.45 16.47
N GLU A 285 0.55 7.29 16.05
CA GLU A 285 1.40 7.19 14.86
C GLU A 285 0.66 7.63 13.59
N ILE A 286 -0.64 7.37 13.50
CA ILE A 286 -1.43 7.76 12.33
C ILE A 286 -1.66 9.28 12.33
N ARG A 287 -1.77 9.91 13.51
CA ARG A 287 -1.80 11.38 13.62
C ARG A 287 -0.44 11.99 13.26
N GLU A 288 0.66 11.38 13.69
CA GLU A 288 2.02 11.78 13.28
C GLU A 288 2.18 11.66 11.75
N ILE A 289 1.77 10.55 11.16
CA ILE A 289 1.79 10.32 9.70
C ILE A 289 0.94 11.36 8.96
N ARG A 290 -0.24 11.71 9.48
CA ARG A 290 -1.06 12.79 8.92
C ARG A 290 -0.30 14.12 8.92
N GLN A 291 0.39 14.46 10.01
CA GLN A 291 1.19 15.69 10.05
C GLN A 291 2.30 15.69 8.99
N LEU A 292 2.88 14.53 8.66
CA LEU A 292 3.85 14.42 7.57
C LEU A 292 3.24 14.78 6.20
N MET A 293 1.94 14.61 5.98
CA MET A 293 1.29 14.91 4.70
C MET A 293 0.95 16.40 4.50
N PHE A 294 0.68 17.13 5.59
CA PHE A 294 0.13 18.50 5.56
C PHE A 294 1.06 19.58 6.13
N SER A 295 2.29 19.23 6.56
CA SER A 295 3.27 20.23 7.06
C SER A 295 4.25 20.67 5.98
#